data_AF-A0A836BCW8-F1
#
_entry.id   AF-A0A836BCW8-F1
#
_cell.length_a   1.000
_cell.length_b   1.000
_cell.length_c   1.000
_cell.angle_alpha   90.00
_cell.angle_beta   90.00
_cell.angle_gamma   90.00
#
_symmetry.space_group_name_H-M   'P 1'
#
loop_
_entity.id
_entity.type
_entity.pdbx_description
1 polymer ?
#
loop_
_entity_poly.entity_id
_entity_poly.type
_entity_poly.pdbx_seq_one_letter_code
_entity_poly.pdbx_strand_id
1 'polypeptide(L)'
;MRLLEDVRSLKRAAGGSLDAAALAQALRGLGYEASLACSSGSHSAPSALRLAHEFVVVRGCGAGAPLIVEPSFREHFAIGSLYATERYRQVLAAVPEELVAPYTQLSEMVRLVCAEMKLSFEATGNSLPPWRNVNSVMSRWAAARE
;
A
#
# COMPACT_ATOMS: atom_id res chain seq x y z
N MET A 1 5.82 17.53 0.32
CA MET A 1 4.63 17.29 1.19
C MET A 1 5.17 16.88 2.55
N ARG A 2 4.99 17.71 3.58
CA ARG A 2 5.62 17.52 4.91
C ARG A 2 5.39 16.12 5.50
N LEU A 3 4.16 15.59 5.38
CA LEU A 3 3.82 14.26 5.90
C LEU A 3 4.67 13.14 5.29
N LEU A 4 4.91 13.15 3.96
CA LEU A 4 5.73 12.13 3.31
C LEU A 4 7.20 12.19 3.77
N GLU A 5 7.73 13.39 4.00
CA GLU A 5 9.08 13.58 4.52
C GLU A 5 9.21 13.09 5.97
N ASP A 6 8.18 13.33 6.79
CA ASP A 6 8.12 12.83 8.17
C ASP A 6 8.05 11.29 8.19
N VAL A 7 7.19 10.68 7.37
CA VAL A 7 7.09 9.21 7.23
C VAL A 7 8.46 8.60 6.85
N ARG A 8 9.14 9.18 5.85
CA ARG A 8 10.48 8.72 5.44
C ARG A 8 11.54 8.92 6.52
N SER A 9 11.43 9.97 7.33
CA SER A 9 12.36 10.23 8.43
C SER A 9 12.15 9.26 9.59
N LEU A 10 10.89 8.97 9.94
CA LEU A 10 10.53 7.96 10.94
C LEU A 10 10.98 6.56 10.50
N LYS A 11 10.73 6.18 9.25
CA LYS A 11 11.16 4.89 8.69
C LYS A 11 12.69 4.74 8.74
N ARG A 12 13.45 5.78 8.39
CA ARG A 12 14.92 5.77 8.49
C ARG A 12 15.39 5.65 9.94
N ALA A 13 14.77 6.36 10.88
CA ALA A 13 15.10 6.27 12.30
C ALA A 13 14.83 4.87 12.88
N ALA A 14 13.86 4.14 12.33
CA ALA A 14 13.54 2.76 12.71
C ALA A 14 14.38 1.67 12.01
N GLY A 15 15.40 2.05 11.23
CA GLY A 15 16.25 1.07 10.53
C GLY A 15 15.68 0.55 9.21
N GLY A 16 14.72 1.26 8.61
CA GLY A 16 14.20 0.97 7.26
C GLY A 16 12.91 0.16 7.22
N SER A 17 12.42 -0.34 8.35
CA SER A 17 11.11 -0.98 8.47
C SER A 17 10.36 -0.44 9.67
N LEU A 18 9.08 -0.14 9.50
CA LEU A 18 8.22 0.35 10.56
C LEU A 18 6.81 -0.19 10.32
N ASP A 19 6.27 -0.95 11.29
CA ASP A 19 4.89 -1.40 11.19
C ASP A 19 3.90 -0.23 11.30
N ALA A 20 2.67 -0.44 10.82
CA ALA A 20 1.67 0.62 10.74
C ALA A 20 1.27 1.17 12.13
N ALA A 21 1.28 0.33 13.18
CA ALA A 21 0.92 0.74 14.52
C ALA A 21 1.97 1.68 15.13
N ALA A 22 3.25 1.31 15.03
CA ALA A 22 4.38 2.13 15.44
C ALA A 22 4.45 3.43 14.64
N LEU A 23 4.20 3.37 13.33
CA LEU A 23 4.12 4.57 12.48
C LEU A 23 2.98 5.50 12.91
N ALA A 24 1.78 4.98 13.17
CA ALA A 24 0.66 5.79 13.65
C ALA A 24 0.99 6.46 14.99
N GLN A 25 1.62 5.75 15.93
CA GLN A 25 2.04 6.30 17.22
C GLN A 25 3.08 7.41 17.05
N ALA A 26 4.09 7.19 16.20
CA ALA A 26 5.13 8.18 15.94
C ALA A 26 4.57 9.44 15.27
N LEU A 27 3.67 9.30 14.29
CA LEU A 27 3.00 10.43 13.64
C LEU A 27 2.14 11.24 14.62
N ARG A 28 1.44 10.59 15.55
CA ARG A 28 0.72 11.30 16.64
C ARG A 28 1.68 12.09 17.51
N GLY A 29 2.86 11.54 17.81
CA GLY A 29 3.92 12.25 18.54
C GLY A 29 4.41 13.53 17.84
N LEU A 30 4.31 13.59 16.51
CA LEU A 30 4.59 14.79 15.70
C LEU A 30 3.40 15.75 15.57
N GLY A 31 2.25 15.42 16.18
CA GLY A 31 1.04 16.24 16.16
C GLY A 31 0.06 15.93 15.03
N TYR A 32 0.27 14.85 14.26
CA TYR A 32 -0.69 14.44 13.22
C TYR A 32 -1.91 13.74 13.83
N GLU A 33 -3.09 13.96 13.25
CA GLU A 33 -4.30 13.18 13.52
C GLU A 33 -4.22 11.83 12.80
N ALA A 34 -3.33 10.96 13.27
CA ALA A 34 -3.09 9.64 12.70
C ALA A 34 -3.89 8.54 13.41
N SER A 35 -4.48 7.63 12.65
CA SER A 35 -5.21 6.45 13.15
C SER A 35 -4.76 5.19 12.42
N LEU A 36 -4.64 4.09 13.17
CA LEU A 36 -4.45 2.76 12.58
C LEU A 36 -5.77 2.32 11.97
N ALA A 37 -5.72 1.85 10.73
CA ALA A 37 -6.83 1.21 10.04
C ALA A 37 -6.44 -0.22 9.69
N CYS A 38 -7.42 -1.12 9.69
CA CYS A 38 -7.22 -2.53 9.40
C CYS A 38 -8.28 -2.98 8.41
N SER A 39 -7.85 -3.52 7.26
CA SER A 39 -8.74 -4.26 6.37
C SER A 39 -8.55 -5.74 6.63
N SER A 40 -9.61 -6.44 7.01
CA SER A 40 -9.60 -7.89 7.19
C SER A 40 -10.41 -8.56 6.09
N GLY A 41 -9.93 -9.72 5.60
CA GLY A 41 -10.74 -10.61 4.78
C GLY A 41 -12.03 -11.04 5.50
N SER A 42 -12.97 -11.62 4.75
CA SER A 42 -14.32 -11.97 5.22
C SER A 42 -14.34 -12.51 6.67
N HIS A 43 -15.22 -11.93 7.49
CA HIS A 43 -15.46 -12.37 8.87
C HIS A 43 -15.93 -13.83 8.98
N SER A 44 -16.31 -14.46 7.86
CA SER A 44 -16.63 -15.88 7.77
C SER A 44 -15.41 -16.81 7.90
N ALA A 45 -14.19 -16.30 7.70
CA ALA A 45 -12.96 -17.08 7.89
C ALA A 45 -12.50 -17.06 9.36
N PRO A 46 -11.95 -18.18 9.88
CA PRO A 46 -11.31 -18.22 11.20
C PRO A 46 -10.26 -17.10 11.33
N SER A 47 -10.14 -16.49 12.52
CA SER A 47 -9.22 -15.36 12.76
C SER A 47 -7.78 -15.66 12.35
N ALA A 48 -7.31 -16.89 12.58
CA ALA A 48 -5.97 -17.34 12.21
C ALA A 48 -5.70 -17.39 10.70
N LEU A 49 -6.76 -17.41 9.88
CA LEU A 49 -6.68 -17.45 8.41
C LEU A 49 -7.10 -16.13 7.76
N ARG A 50 -7.52 -15.14 8.55
CA ARG A 50 -7.86 -13.82 8.04
C ARG A 50 -6.58 -13.06 7.72
N LEU A 51 -6.30 -12.93 6.43
CA LEU A 51 -5.37 -11.93 5.94
C LEU A 51 -5.88 -10.55 6.37
N ALA A 52 -5.18 -9.97 7.32
CA ALA A 52 -5.37 -8.59 7.76
C ALA A 52 -4.25 -7.74 7.17
N HIS A 53 -4.60 -6.56 6.68
CA HIS A 53 -3.66 -5.54 6.25
C HIS A 53 -3.86 -4.30 7.10
N GLU A 54 -2.80 -3.87 7.76
CA GLU A 54 -2.79 -2.67 8.60
C GLU A 54 -2.10 -1.53 7.85
N PHE A 55 -2.68 -0.34 7.96
CA PHE A 55 -2.16 0.88 7.34
C PHE A 55 -2.56 2.09 8.18
N VAL A 56 -1.98 3.25 7.90
CA VAL A 56 -2.28 4.47 8.66
C VAL A 56 -3.17 5.40 7.84
N VAL A 57 -4.15 6.00 8.49
CA VAL A 57 -4.96 7.09 7.95
C VAL A 57 -4.63 8.36 8.72
N VAL A 58 -4.30 9.43 8.01
CA VAL A 58 -4.04 10.75 8.59
C VAL A 58 -5.12 11.72 8.14
N ARG A 59 -5.75 12.39 9.11
CA ARG A 59 -6.79 13.41 8.90
C ARG A 59 -6.24 14.81 9.21
N GLY A 60 -7.01 15.83 8.86
CA GLY A 60 -6.69 17.22 9.21
C GLY A 60 -5.51 17.83 8.46
N CYS A 61 -5.01 17.20 7.39
CA CYS A 61 -3.93 17.73 6.54
C CYS A 61 -4.40 18.87 5.60
N GLY A 62 -5.22 19.82 6.10
CA GLY A 62 -5.88 20.88 5.33
C GLY A 62 -7.34 20.55 5.00
N ALA A 63 -7.90 21.19 3.97
CA ALA A 63 -9.30 20.98 3.52
C ALA A 63 -9.51 19.72 2.66
N GLY A 64 -8.52 18.80 2.64
CA GLY A 64 -8.50 17.63 1.76
C GLY A 64 -9.12 16.38 2.38
N ALA A 65 -9.35 15.37 1.54
CA ALA A 65 -9.72 14.03 1.97
C ALA A 65 -8.65 13.40 2.89
N PRO A 66 -9.01 12.42 3.75
CA PRO A 66 -8.05 11.66 4.54
C PRO A 66 -6.95 11.05 3.66
N LEU A 67 -5.72 11.09 4.16
CA LEU A 67 -4.56 10.53 3.47
C LEU A 67 -4.25 9.14 4.02
N ILE A 68 -4.09 8.18 3.11
CA ILE A 68 -3.61 6.85 3.39
C ILE A 68 -2.09 6.90 3.38
N VAL A 69 -1.47 6.34 4.41
CA VAL A 69 -0.03 6.21 4.56
C VAL A 69 0.31 4.72 4.57
N GLU A 70 1.04 4.29 3.54
CA GLU A 70 1.52 2.92 3.36
C GLU A 70 3.06 2.93 3.33
N PRO A 71 3.74 2.46 4.39
CA PRO A 71 5.21 2.53 4.49
C PRO A 71 5.97 1.57 3.55
N SER A 72 5.29 0.54 3.03
CA SER A 72 5.88 -0.50 2.17
C SER A 72 5.06 -0.70 0.88
N PHE A 73 4.62 0.39 0.27
CA PHE A 73 3.67 0.37 -0.86
C PHE A 73 4.17 -0.45 -2.05
N ARG A 74 5.44 -0.27 -2.45
CA ARG A 74 6.06 -0.99 -3.57
C ARG A 74 6.01 -2.51 -3.37
N GLU A 75 6.14 -3.01 -2.14
CA GLU A 75 6.26 -4.43 -1.84
C GLU A 75 4.99 -5.22 -2.22
N HIS A 76 3.82 -4.57 -2.21
CA HIS A 76 2.56 -5.17 -2.66
C HIS A 76 2.55 -5.57 -4.14
N PHE A 77 3.48 -5.04 -4.94
CA PHE A 77 3.59 -5.27 -6.37
C PHE A 77 4.83 -6.06 -6.77
N ALA A 78 5.71 -6.40 -5.83
CA ALA A 78 6.88 -7.24 -6.12
C ALA A 78 6.44 -8.63 -6.58
N ILE A 79 6.99 -9.15 -7.67
CA ILE A 79 6.73 -10.51 -8.19
C ILE A 79 8.05 -11.23 -8.42
N GLY A 80 8.02 -12.56 -8.53
CA GLY A 80 9.22 -13.35 -8.82
C GLY A 80 9.87 -12.95 -10.16
N SER A 81 11.21 -13.03 -10.22
CA SER A 81 12.00 -12.61 -11.40
C SER A 81 11.58 -13.32 -12.68
N LEU A 82 11.12 -14.57 -12.59
CA LEU A 82 10.59 -15.38 -13.69
C LEU A 82 9.34 -14.76 -14.35
N TYR A 83 8.52 -14.03 -13.58
CA TYR A 83 7.28 -13.41 -14.05
C TYR A 83 7.44 -11.92 -14.41
N ALA A 84 8.56 -11.31 -14.00
CA ALA A 84 8.85 -9.90 -14.22
C ALA A 84 9.62 -9.69 -15.53
N THR A 85 8.96 -9.14 -16.53
CA THR A 85 9.61 -8.59 -17.74
C THR A 85 10.46 -7.38 -17.37
N GLU A 86 11.39 -7.01 -18.25
CA GLU A 86 12.24 -5.82 -18.03
C GLU A 86 11.40 -4.54 -17.91
N ARG A 87 10.38 -4.39 -18.75
CA ARG A 87 9.39 -3.31 -18.66
C ARG A 87 8.74 -3.28 -17.27
N TYR A 88 8.28 -4.42 -16.77
CA TYR A 88 7.63 -4.47 -15.46
C TYR A 88 8.60 -4.13 -14.31
N ARG A 89 9.88 -4.52 -14.40
CA ARG A 89 10.90 -4.13 -13.42
C ARG A 89 11.08 -2.61 -13.36
N GLN A 90 11.08 -1.95 -14.52
CA GLN A 90 11.15 -0.48 -14.60
C GLN A 90 9.91 0.18 -14.02
N VAL A 91 8.71 -0.35 -14.32
CA VAL A 91 7.45 0.11 -13.70
C VAL A 91 7.52 -0.03 -12.19
N LEU A 92 7.91 -1.20 -11.68
CA LEU A 92 8.01 -1.48 -10.24
C LEU A 92 9.05 -0.57 -9.55
N ALA A 93 10.17 -0.27 -10.21
CA ALA A 93 11.18 0.66 -9.70
C ALA A 93 10.63 2.10 -9.59
N ALA A 94 9.73 2.49 -10.50
CA ALA A 94 9.06 3.79 -10.47
C ALA A 94 7.93 3.88 -9.42
N VAL A 95 7.39 2.74 -8.96
CA VAL A 95 6.40 2.74 -7.86
C VAL A 95 7.06 3.31 -6.59
N PRO A 96 6.43 4.27 -5.90
CA PRO A 96 6.94 4.79 -4.64
C PRO A 96 7.11 3.70 -3.59
N GLU A 97 8.19 3.78 -2.82
CA GLU A 97 8.41 2.87 -1.70
C GLU A 97 7.38 3.11 -0.59
N GLU A 98 7.18 4.37 -0.21
CA GLU A 98 6.09 4.82 0.65
C GLU A 98 5.03 5.55 -0.16
N LEU A 99 3.76 5.33 0.17
CA LEU A 99 2.65 6.09 -0.37
C LEU A 99 2.06 7.00 0.71
N VAL A 100 1.80 8.26 0.36
CA VAL A 100 0.96 9.19 1.12
C VAL A 100 -0.01 9.83 0.13
N ALA A 101 -1.26 9.36 0.09
CA ALA A 101 -2.20 9.75 -0.95
C ALA A 101 -3.67 9.57 -0.51
N PRO A 102 -4.63 10.32 -1.08
CA PRO A 102 -6.04 10.01 -0.93
C PRO A 102 -6.40 8.67 -1.60
N TYR A 103 -7.51 8.07 -1.17
CA TYR A 103 -7.98 6.77 -1.68
C TYR A 103 -8.13 6.73 -3.21
N THR A 104 -8.57 7.82 -3.83
CA THR A 104 -8.74 7.93 -5.29
C THR A 104 -7.42 7.75 -6.04
N GLN A 105 -6.37 8.44 -5.59
CA GLN A 105 -5.04 8.34 -6.18
C GLN A 105 -4.40 6.98 -5.92
N LEU A 106 -4.56 6.42 -4.72
CA LEU A 106 -4.17 5.02 -4.44
C LEU A 106 -4.81 4.05 -5.43
N SER A 107 -6.12 4.19 -5.67
CA SER A 107 -6.88 3.34 -6.57
C SER A 107 -6.39 3.43 -8.02
N GLU A 108 -6.06 4.63 -8.49
CA GLU A 108 -5.45 4.86 -9.80
C GLU A 108 -4.09 4.17 -9.94
N MET A 109 -3.20 4.36 -8.95
CA MET A 109 -1.88 3.73 -8.96
C MET A 109 -1.98 2.20 -8.95
N VAL A 110 -2.83 1.63 -8.08
CA VAL A 110 -3.06 0.18 -8.03
C VAL A 110 -3.57 -0.33 -9.37
N ARG A 111 -4.54 0.35 -10.01
CA ARG A 111 -5.06 -0.04 -11.33
C ARG A 111 -3.96 -0.08 -12.39
N LEU A 112 -3.13 0.95 -12.45
CA LEU A 112 -2.03 1.06 -13.42
C LEU A 112 -0.99 -0.05 -13.22
N VAL A 113 -0.52 -0.25 -11.99
CA VAL A 113 0.52 -1.23 -11.71
C VAL A 113 0.00 -2.67 -11.89
N CYS A 114 -1.24 -2.96 -11.49
CA CYS A 114 -1.86 -4.27 -11.76
C CYS A 114 -2.04 -4.55 -13.25
N ALA A 115 -2.33 -3.54 -14.07
CA ALA A 115 -2.42 -3.69 -15.52
C ALA A 115 -1.05 -4.04 -16.14
N GLU A 116 0.01 -3.32 -15.77
CA GLU A 116 1.38 -3.63 -16.19
C GLU A 116 1.84 -5.01 -15.68
N MET A 117 1.44 -5.39 -14.46
CA MET A 117 1.70 -6.72 -13.91
C MET A 117 1.04 -7.80 -14.77
N LYS A 118 -0.23 -7.61 -15.15
CA LYS A 118 -0.95 -8.54 -16.02
C LYS A 118 -0.24 -8.74 -17.35
N LEU A 119 0.17 -7.65 -18.01
CA LEU A 119 0.94 -7.71 -19.25
C LEU A 119 2.25 -8.50 -19.08
N SER A 120 2.94 -8.34 -17.95
CA SER A 120 4.16 -9.09 -17.64
C SER A 120 3.93 -10.59 -17.50
N PHE A 121 2.84 -10.99 -16.83
CA PHE A 121 2.46 -12.40 -16.69
C PHE A 121 2.11 -13.00 -18.06
N GLU A 122 1.30 -12.31 -18.85
CA GLU A 122 0.91 -12.76 -20.20
C GLU A 122 2.14 -12.92 -21.11
N ALA A 123 3.06 -11.95 -21.08
CA ALA A 123 4.29 -11.99 -21.87
C ALA A 123 5.24 -13.14 -21.48
N THR A 124 5.14 -13.65 -20.25
CA THR A 124 5.91 -14.81 -19.78
C THR A 124 5.14 -16.13 -19.89
N GLY A 125 3.95 -16.12 -20.52
CA GLY A 125 3.12 -17.31 -20.71
C GLY A 125 2.38 -17.76 -19.45
N ASN A 126 2.24 -16.88 -18.45
CA ASN A 126 1.60 -17.17 -17.17
C ASN A 126 0.28 -16.40 -17.01
N SER A 127 -0.68 -16.97 -16.29
CA SER A 127 -1.89 -16.26 -15.89
C SER A 127 -1.65 -15.44 -14.62
N LEU A 128 -2.24 -14.24 -14.53
CA LEU A 128 -2.16 -13.42 -13.34
C LEU A 128 -2.85 -14.14 -12.15
N PRO A 129 -2.15 -14.33 -11.01
CA PRO A 129 -2.76 -14.95 -9.85
C PRO A 129 -3.99 -14.15 -9.35
N PRO A 130 -5.04 -14.81 -8.83
CA PRO A 130 -6.28 -14.14 -8.45
C PRO A 130 -6.06 -13.07 -7.37
N TRP A 131 -5.12 -13.26 -6.44
CA TRP A 131 -4.79 -12.26 -5.40
C TRP A 131 -3.99 -11.05 -5.91
N ARG A 132 -3.64 -10.98 -7.20
CA ARG A 132 -2.92 -9.87 -7.83
C ARG A 132 -3.79 -8.97 -8.71
N ASN A 133 -5.05 -9.33 -8.90
CA ASN A 133 -5.97 -8.45 -9.61
C ASN A 133 -6.26 -7.17 -8.79
N VAL A 134 -6.78 -6.14 -9.45
CA VAL A 134 -7.06 -4.83 -8.84
C VAL A 134 -7.94 -4.95 -7.60
N ASN A 135 -9.03 -5.72 -7.66
CA ASN A 135 -9.98 -5.83 -6.54
C ASN A 135 -9.34 -6.46 -5.31
N SER A 136 -8.58 -7.53 -5.51
CA SER A 136 -7.86 -8.23 -4.45
C SER A 136 -6.71 -7.41 -3.88
N VAL A 137 -6.04 -6.58 -4.70
CA VAL A 137 -5.00 -5.68 -4.20
C VAL A 137 -5.62 -4.52 -3.42
N MET A 138 -6.69 -3.92 -3.95
CA MET A 138 -7.42 -2.82 -3.31
C MET A 138 -8.08 -3.22 -1.99
N SER A 139 -8.41 -4.50 -1.79
CA SER A 139 -9.02 -4.95 -0.53
C SER A 139 -8.12 -4.75 0.68
N ARG A 140 -6.80 -4.57 0.49
CA ARG A 140 -5.86 -4.20 1.57
C ARG A 140 -6.20 -2.86 2.22
N TRP A 141 -6.79 -1.93 1.46
CA TRP A 141 -7.18 -0.60 1.94
C TRP A 141 -8.71 -0.40 1.94
N ALA A 142 -9.49 -1.49 2.01
CA ALA A 142 -10.95 -1.43 1.98
C ALA A 142 -11.54 -0.54 3.08
N ALA A 143 -10.93 -0.52 4.27
CA ALA A 143 -11.38 0.31 5.40
C ALA A 143 -11.18 1.83 5.17
N ALA A 144 -10.51 2.25 4.10
CA ALA A 144 -10.32 3.65 3.72
C ALA A 144 -11.36 4.16 2.70
N ARG A 145 -12.36 3.34 2.36
CA ARG A 145 -13.45 3.71 1.43
C ARG A 145 -14.52 4.61 2.07
N GLU A 146 -14.45 4.80 3.39
CA GLU A 146 -15.44 5.52 4.22
C GLU A 146 -14.96 6.92 4.61
#